data_AF-A0A7S2QGU5-F1
#
_entry.id   AF-A0A7S2QGU5-F1
#
_cell.length_a   1.000
_cell.length_b   1.000
_cell.length_c   1.000
_cell.angle_alpha   90.00
_cell.angle_beta   90.00
_cell.angle_gamma   90.00
#
_symmetry.space_group_name_H-M   'P 1'
#
loop_
_entity.id
_entity.type
_entity.pdbx_description
1 polymer ?
#
loop_
_entity_poly.entity_id
_entity_poly.type
_entity_poly.pdbx_seq_one_letter_code
_entity_poly.pdbx_strand_id
1 'polypeptide(L)'
;STLMAFCRNSKAPPHEIDQFQQTMVRLISCASAMSLEILQDSGGKGQSKDGKYRFEVVGLEELDAETQKSINQASHRIEWVFQAVQQLCVDGMESGVLGVPAAILTR
;
A
#
# COMPACT_ATOMS: atom_id res chain seq x y z
N SER A 1 -10.82 -2.33 2.55
CA SER A 1 -12.04 -1.91 3.27
C SER A 1 -12.00 -2.12 4.78
N THR A 2 -11.47 -3.22 5.32
CA THR A 2 -11.44 -3.47 6.78
C THR A 2 -10.52 -2.52 7.56
N LEU A 3 -9.33 -2.21 7.04
CA LEU A 3 -8.35 -1.33 7.71
C LEU A 3 -8.85 0.12 7.86
N MET A 4 -9.57 0.62 6.84
CA MET A 4 -10.24 1.94 6.90
C MET A 4 -11.31 1.99 7.99
N ALA A 5 -12.01 0.88 8.25
CA ALA A 5 -12.99 0.81 9.33
C ALA A 5 -12.34 0.88 10.71
N PHE A 6 -11.14 0.31 10.90
CA PHE A 6 -10.39 0.40 12.16
C PHE A 6 -9.86 1.81 12.45
N CYS A 7 -9.65 2.63 11.43
CA CYS A 7 -9.32 4.03 11.60
C CYS A 7 -10.48 4.85 12.21
N ARG A 8 -11.75 4.40 12.11
CA ARG A 8 -12.91 5.13 12.65
C ARG A 8 -12.89 5.29 14.17
N ASN A 9 -12.26 4.35 14.88
CA ASN A 9 -12.15 4.40 16.33
C ASN A 9 -10.78 4.93 16.79
N SER A 10 -10.00 5.50 15.86
CA SER A 10 -8.72 6.12 16.17
C SER A 10 -8.92 7.36 17.03
N LYS A 11 -7.93 7.61 17.90
CA LYS A 11 -7.83 8.83 18.70
C LYS A 11 -6.71 9.75 18.19
N ALA A 12 -6.07 9.38 17.08
CA ALA A 12 -5.01 10.17 16.47
C ALA A 12 -5.58 11.44 15.82
N PRO A 13 -4.74 12.46 15.56
CA PRO A 13 -5.14 13.65 14.84
C PRO A 13 -5.74 13.32 13.46
N PRO A 14 -6.80 14.03 13.00
CA PRO A 14 -7.45 13.75 11.72
C PRO A 14 -6.50 13.75 10.51
N HIS A 15 -5.48 14.62 10.52
CA HIS A 15 -4.52 14.72 9.43
C HIS A 15 -3.62 13.48 9.30
N GLU A 16 -3.27 12.83 10.42
CA GLU A 16 -2.47 11.59 10.43
C GLU A 16 -3.31 10.41 9.92
N ILE A 17 -4.59 10.38 10.28
CA ILE A 17 -5.54 9.39 9.78
C ILE A 17 -5.69 9.53 8.26
N ASP A 18 -5.90 10.74 7.76
CA ASP A 18 -6.03 10.99 6.32
C ASP A 18 -4.76 10.62 5.56
N GLN A 19 -3.60 11.00 6.08
CA GLN A 19 -2.31 10.65 5.48
C GLN A 19 -2.10 9.12 5.41
N PHE A 20 -2.41 8.41 6.48
CA PHE A 20 -2.36 6.95 6.53
C PHE A 20 -3.30 6.31 5.50
N GLN A 21 -4.56 6.76 5.46
CA GLN A 21 -5.56 6.23 4.55
C GLN A 21 -5.17 6.47 3.08
N GLN A 22 -4.72 7.67 2.74
CA GLN A 22 -4.26 7.99 1.40
C GLN A 22 -3.06 7.14 0.99
N THR A 23 -2.05 7.02 1.86
CA THR A 23 -0.86 6.19 1.59
C THR A 23 -1.24 4.73 1.38
N MET A 24 -2.14 4.20 2.21
CA MET A 24 -2.64 2.83 2.08
C MET A 24 -3.39 2.60 0.76
N VAL A 25 -4.27 3.53 0.36
CA VAL A 25 -5.00 3.42 -0.92
C VAL A 25 -4.04 3.45 -2.11
N ARG A 26 -3.03 4.33 -2.10
CA ARG A 26 -2.01 4.43 -3.16
C ARG A 26 -1.22 3.13 -3.29
N LEU A 27 -0.76 2.56 -2.18
CA LEU A 27 -0.03 1.28 -2.17
C LEU A 27 -0.89 0.11 -2.67
N ILE A 28 -2.16 0.02 -2.24
CA ILE A 28 -3.08 -1.03 -2.70
C ILE A 28 -3.40 -0.87 -4.19
N SER A 29 -3.58 0.36 -4.67
CA SER A 29 -3.76 0.65 -6.10
C SER A 29 -2.54 0.21 -6.90
N CYS A 30 -1.33 0.51 -6.42
CA CYS A 30 -0.08 0.07 -7.03
C CYS A 30 0.04 -1.47 -7.08
N ALA A 31 -0.26 -2.16 -5.97
CA ALA A 31 -0.26 -3.62 -5.92
C ALA A 31 -1.26 -4.24 -6.90
N SER A 32 -2.45 -3.64 -7.01
CA SER A 32 -3.52 -4.09 -7.91
C SER A 32 -3.11 -3.90 -9.37
N ALA A 33 -2.54 -2.75 -9.73
CA ALA A 33 -2.03 -2.47 -11.08
C ALA A 33 -0.96 -3.50 -11.49
N MET A 34 0.04 -3.74 -10.64
CA MET A 34 1.09 -4.72 -10.91
C MET A 34 0.54 -6.16 -11.02
N SER A 35 -0.42 -6.52 -10.17
CA SER A 35 -1.05 -7.84 -10.23
C SER A 35 -1.82 -8.04 -11.55
N LEU A 36 -2.52 -7.00 -12.02
CA LEU A 36 -3.22 -7.02 -13.30
C LEU A 36 -2.24 -7.07 -14.49
N GLU A 37 -1.07 -6.44 -14.39
CA GLU A 37 -0.02 -6.54 -15.41
C GLU A 37 0.47 -7.98 -15.56
N ILE A 38 0.74 -8.66 -14.44
CA ILE A 38 1.16 -10.07 -14.45
C ILE A 38 0.09 -10.96 -15.08
N LEU A 39 -1.18 -10.74 -14.73
CA LEU A 39 -2.28 -11.54 -15.28
C LEU A 39 -2.52 -11.31 -16.77
N GLN A 40 -2.29 -10.10 -17.27
CA GLN A 40 -2.41 -9.78 -18.70
C GLN A 40 -1.18 -10.19 -19.52
N ASP A 41 -0.04 -10.43 -18.89
CA ASP A 41 1.20 -10.82 -19.58
C ASP A 41 1.22 -12.31 -19.98
N SER A 42 0.10 -12.83 -20.45
CA SER A 42 -0.07 -14.18 -21.02
C SER A 42 0.79 -14.46 -22.26
N GLY A 43 1.71 -13.55 -22.62
CA GLY A 43 2.58 -13.61 -23.80
C GLY A 43 4.07 -13.33 -23.53
N GLY A 44 4.51 -13.28 -22.27
CA GLY A 44 5.94 -13.23 -21.92
C GLY A 44 6.68 -11.97 -22.37
N LYS A 45 5.99 -10.84 -22.55
CA LYS A 45 6.62 -9.53 -22.71
C LYS A 45 6.41 -8.74 -21.43
N GLY A 46 6.94 -9.33 -20.37
CA GLY A 46 6.97 -8.76 -19.04
C GLY A 46 7.76 -7.47 -19.05
N GLN A 47 7.17 -6.47 -18.41
CA GLN A 47 7.74 -5.17 -18.06
C GLN A 47 7.68 -4.13 -19.19
N SER A 48 6.82 -3.14 -18.98
CA SER A 48 7.03 -1.79 -19.53
C SER A 48 8.40 -1.29 -19.09
N LYS A 49 9.37 -1.28 -20.01
CA LYS A 49 10.74 -0.81 -19.78
C LYS A 49 10.85 0.68 -19.41
N ASP A 50 9.74 1.42 -19.50
CA ASP A 50 9.67 2.86 -19.27
C ASP A 50 9.28 3.27 -17.83
N GLY A 51 9.15 2.31 -16.90
CA GLY A 51 8.75 2.63 -15.51
C GLY A 51 7.32 3.18 -15.40
N LYS A 52 6.56 3.18 -16.50
CA LYS A 52 5.14 3.53 -16.53
C LYS A 52 4.30 2.28 -16.35
N TYR A 53 3.47 2.30 -15.30
CA TYR A 53 2.44 1.28 -15.11
C TYR A 53 1.47 1.31 -16.29
N ARG A 54 1.08 0.13 -16.76
CA ARG A 54 0.12 -0.04 -17.86
C ARG A 54 -1.31 0.30 -17.40
N PHE A 55 -1.56 0.12 -16.11
CA PHE A 55 -2.80 0.52 -15.46
C PHE A 55 -2.60 1.80 -14.67
N GLU A 56 -3.69 2.53 -14.50
CA GLU A 56 -3.73 3.71 -13.67
C GLU A 56 -3.46 3.35 -12.21
N VAL A 57 -2.38 3.92 -11.66
CA VAL A 57 -2.08 3.87 -10.22
C VAL A 57 -2.49 5.20 -9.62
N VAL A 58 -3.42 5.14 -8.67
CA VAL A 58 -3.89 6.34 -7.98
C VAL A 58 -2.76 6.92 -7.15
N GLY A 59 -2.38 8.18 -7.42
CA GLY A 59 -1.51 8.98 -6.57
C GLY A 59 -0.07 8.47 -6.41
N LEU A 60 0.50 7.81 -7.42
CA LEU A 60 1.89 7.34 -7.36
C LEU A 60 2.90 8.48 -7.13
N GLU A 61 2.67 9.63 -7.76
CA GLU A 61 3.53 10.82 -7.65
C GLU A 61 3.52 11.45 -6.25
N GLU A 62 2.48 11.15 -5.47
CA GLU A 62 2.31 11.64 -4.10
C GLU A 62 2.88 10.65 -3.05
N LEU A 63 3.47 9.54 -3.48
CA LEU A 63 4.30 8.71 -2.61
C LEU A 63 5.70 9.33 -2.49
N ASP A 64 6.35 9.07 -1.37
CA ASP A 64 7.70 9.57 -1.15
C ASP A 64 8.69 9.08 -2.24
N ALA A 65 9.63 9.94 -2.62
CA ALA A 65 10.58 9.68 -3.70
C ALA A 65 11.46 8.46 -3.41
N GLU A 66 11.77 8.19 -2.14
CA GLU A 66 12.52 6.99 -1.72
C GLU A 66 11.69 5.72 -1.93
N THR A 67 10.40 5.80 -1.60
CA THR A 67 9.44 4.70 -1.80
C THR A 67 9.29 4.38 -3.29
N GLN A 68 9.10 5.39 -4.14
CA GLN A 68 9.00 5.21 -5.59
C GLN A 68 10.27 4.58 -6.17
N LYS A 69 11.45 5.02 -5.73
CA LYS A 69 12.73 4.47 -6.15
C LYS A 69 12.87 3.01 -5.71
N SER A 70 12.49 2.70 -4.48
CA SER A 70 12.55 1.34 -3.93
C SER A 70 11.64 0.37 -4.70
N ILE A 71 10.42 0.80 -5.04
CA ILE A 71 9.51 -0.01 -5.87
C ILE A 71 10.11 -0.28 -7.25
N ASN A 72 10.71 0.72 -7.89
CA ASN A 72 11.29 0.56 -9.22
C ASN A 72 12.54 -0.33 -9.24
N GLN A 73 13.33 -0.30 -8.17
CA GLN A 73 14.58 -1.06 -8.03
C GLN A 73 14.38 -2.49 -7.49
N ALA A 74 13.22 -2.78 -6.88
CA ALA A 74 12.94 -4.10 -6.34
C ALA A 74 12.82 -5.17 -7.45
N SER A 75 13.49 -6.30 -7.25
CA SER A 75 13.34 -7.50 -8.10
C SER A 75 11.92 -8.08 -8.01
N HIS A 76 11.30 -7.96 -6.84
CA HIS A 76 9.98 -8.49 -6.48
C HIS A 76 9.08 -7.34 -6.01
N ARG A 77 8.61 -6.55 -6.98
CA ARG A 77 7.91 -5.27 -6.71
C ARG A 77 6.59 -5.46 -5.97
N ILE A 78 5.84 -6.51 -6.29
CA ILE A 78 4.54 -6.78 -5.65
C ILE A 78 4.74 -7.15 -4.19
N GLU A 79 5.66 -8.07 -3.92
CA GLU A 79 6.01 -8.52 -2.59
C GLU A 79 6.53 -7.36 -1.73
N TRP A 80 7.35 -6.49 -2.33
CA TRP A 80 7.81 -5.26 -1.67
C TRP A 80 6.64 -4.36 -1.28
N VAL A 81 5.67 -4.13 -2.17
CA VAL A 81 4.50 -3.29 -1.85
C VAL A 81 3.64 -3.94 -0.77
N PHE A 82 3.47 -5.27 -0.77
CA PHE A 82 2.77 -5.96 0.33
C PHE A 82 3.50 -5.79 1.66
N GLN A 83 4.82 -5.88 1.67
CA GLN A 83 5.63 -5.63 2.86
C GLN A 83 5.49 -4.18 3.34
N ALA A 84 5.51 -3.20 2.43
CA ALA A 84 5.30 -1.79 2.75
C ALA A 84 3.91 -1.53 3.35
N VAL A 85 2.87 -2.20 2.86
CA VAL A 85 1.51 -2.14 3.44
C VAL A 85 1.49 -2.72 4.85
N GLN A 86 2.16 -3.85 5.09
CA GLN A 86 2.26 -4.46 6.42
C GLN A 86 3.01 -3.56 7.40
N GLN A 87 4.14 -2.99 6.98
CA GLN A 87 4.91 -2.05 7.76
C GLN A 87 4.05 -0.82 8.11
N LEU A 88 3.37 -0.23 7.14
CA LEU A 88 2.46 0.89 7.37
C LEU A 88 1.38 0.53 8.41
N CYS A 89 0.82 -0.69 8.37
CA CYS A 89 -0.15 -1.13 9.36
C CYS A 89 0.45 -1.20 10.77
N VAL A 90 1.68 -1.70 10.92
CA VAL A 90 2.39 -1.78 12.20
C VAL A 90 2.65 -0.37 12.74
N ASP A 91 3.15 0.53 11.91
CA ASP A 91 3.40 1.93 12.28
C ASP A 91 2.09 2.64 12.66
N GLY A 92 1.00 2.34 11.94
CA GLY A 92 -0.35 2.81 12.26
C GLY A 92 -0.86 2.30 13.59
N MET A 93 -0.51 1.07 13.99
CA MET A 93 -0.86 0.52 15.31
C MET A 93 -0.07 1.18 16.43
N GLU A 94 1.23 1.41 16.24
CA GLU A 94 2.10 2.05 17.24
C GLU A 94 1.71 3.52 17.47
N SER A 95 1.41 4.26 16.39
CA SER A 95 0.95 5.65 16.44
C SER A 95 -0.48 5.82 16.96
N GLY A 96 -1.27 4.73 17.03
CA GLY A 96 -2.68 4.78 17.43
C GLY A 96 -3.63 5.27 16.34
N VAL A 97 -3.14 5.48 15.11
CA VAL A 97 -3.95 5.76 13.91
C VAL A 97 -4.83 4.55 13.56
N LEU A 98 -4.28 3.34 13.69
CA LEU A 98 -5.01 2.10 13.52
C LEU A 98 -5.50 1.60 14.88
N GLY A 99 -6.73 1.94 15.22
CA GLY A 99 -7.41 1.46 16.42
C GLY A 99 -7.83 0.00 16.29
N VAL A 100 -6.85 -0.91 16.17
CA VAL A 100 -7.14 -2.35 16.24
C VAL A 100 -7.44 -2.66 17.71
N PRO A 101 -8.66 -3.10 18.06
CA PRO A 101 -8.90 -3.62 19.39
C PRO A 101 -7.90 -4.77 19.61
N ALA A 102 -7.23 -4.79 20.78
CA ALA A 102 -6.36 -5.90 21.15
C ALA A 102 -7.05 -7.20 20.76
N ALA A 103 -6.34 -8.06 20.02
CA ALA A 103 -6.90 -9.33 19.56
C ALA A 103 -7.63 -9.95 20.76
N ILE A 104 -8.93 -10.19 20.61
CA ILE A 104 -9.68 -10.87 21.67
C ILE A 104 -8.99 -12.23 21.78
N LEU A 105 -8.14 -12.37 22.79
CA LEU A 105 -7.51 -13.61 23.21
C LEU A 105 -8.58 -14.49 23.84
N THR A 106 -9.67 -14.76 23.13
CA THR A 106 -10.58 -15.86 23.43
C THR A 106 -10.06 -17.03 22.63
N ARG A 107 -9.19 -17.79 23.29
CA ARG A 107 -9.01 -19.20 23.01
C ARG A 107 -9.60 -19.97 24.18
#